data_AF-X1QY38-F1
#
_entry.id   AF-X1QY38-F1
#
_cell.length_a   1.000
_cell.length_b   1.000
_cell.length_c   1.000
_cell.angle_alpha   90.00
_cell.angle_beta   90.00
_cell.angle_gamma   90.00
#
_symmetry.space_group_name_H-M   'P 1'
#
loop_
_entity.id
_entity.type
_entity.pdbx_description
1 polymer ?
#
loop_
_entity_poly.entity_id
_entity_poly.type
_entity_poly.pdbx_seq_one_letter_code
_entity_poly.pdbx_strand_id
1 'polypeptide(L)' 'IATPDEIYFVSKLPKTRSGKIMRRILKAVANGATIGDLTTLEDEASVDEIVRAYQDLKKAEEEAK' A
#
# COMPACT_ATOMS: atom_id res chain seq x y z
N ILE A 1 -17.44 8.83 15.46
CA ILE A 1 -16.29 7.88 15.48
C ILE A 1 -16.12 7.40 14.05
N ALA A 2 -14.91 7.46 13.48
CA ALA A 2 -14.67 6.97 12.12
C ALA A 2 -14.37 5.47 12.16
N THR A 3 -15.06 4.69 11.35
CA THR A 3 -14.88 3.24 11.22
C THR A 3 -14.25 2.96 9.85
N PRO A 4 -13.16 2.19 9.77
CA PRO A 4 -12.59 1.81 8.49
C PRO A 4 -13.55 0.86 7.77
N ASP A 5 -13.71 1.04 6.46
CA ASP A 5 -14.49 0.13 5.62
C ASP A 5 -13.82 -1.25 5.56
N GLU A 6 -12.48 -1.26 5.45
CA GLU A 6 -11.69 -2.49 5.33
C GLU A 6 -10.32 -2.41 6.03
N ILE A 7 -9.77 -3.57 6.41
CA ILE A 7 -8.47 -3.70 7.09
C ILE A 7 -7.69 -4.86 6.47
N TYR A 8 -6.45 -4.60 6.07
CA TYR A 8 -5.56 -5.59 5.47
C TYR A 8 -4.25 -5.69 6.23
N PHE A 9 -3.77 -6.94 6.36
CA PHE A 9 -2.51 -7.25 7.00
C PHE A 9 -1.45 -7.46 5.92
N VAL A 10 -0.36 -6.73 6.02
CA VAL A 10 0.83 -6.84 5.18
C VAL A 10 2.02 -7.19 6.06
N SER A 11 3.02 -7.89 5.51
CA SER A 11 4.21 -8.27 6.26
C SER A 11 5.14 -7.07 6.49
N LYS A 12 5.18 -6.13 5.53
CA LYS A 12 5.98 -4.92 5.61
C LYS A 12 5.23 -3.68 5.13
N LEU A 13 5.57 -2.55 5.75
CA LEU A 13 5.12 -1.22 5.34
C LEU A 13 6.25 -0.49 4.61
N PRO A 14 5.93 0.44 3.69
CA PRO A 14 6.94 1.16 2.94
C PRO A 14 7.56 2.20 3.88
N LYS A 15 8.81 1.99 4.25
CA LYS A 15 9.55 2.83 5.19
C LYS A 15 10.75 3.46 4.50
N THR A 16 11.06 4.70 4.90
CA THR A 16 12.32 5.34 4.53
C THR A 16 13.49 4.69 5.26
N ARG A 17 14.73 4.93 4.82
CA ARG A 17 15.96 4.54 5.55
C ARG A 17 16.06 5.10 6.98
N SER A 18 15.22 6.07 7.34
CA SER A 18 15.06 6.62 8.69
C SER A 18 13.89 6.03 9.47
N GLY A 19 13.23 5.00 8.94
CA GLY A 19 12.12 4.27 9.57
C GLY A 19 10.75 4.94 9.47
N LYS A 20 10.62 6.08 8.76
CA LYS A 20 9.34 6.78 8.62
C LYS A 20 8.46 6.06 7.59
N ILE A 21 7.19 5.82 7.94
CA ILE A 21 6.22 5.23 7.02
C ILE A 21 5.86 6.23 5.92
N MET A 22 6.06 5.84 4.66
CA MET A 22 5.74 6.65 3.48
C MET A 22 4.26 6.52 3.11
N ARG A 23 3.39 7.15 3.90
CA ARG A 23 1.92 7.14 3.67
C ARG A 23 1.51 7.65 2.29
N ARG A 24 2.34 8.48 1.63
CA ARG A 24 2.10 8.94 0.25
C ARG A 24 2.00 7.76 -0.73
N ILE A 25 2.85 6.75 -0.58
CA ILE A 25 2.85 5.56 -1.45
C ILE A 25 1.56 4.77 -1.21
N LEU A 26 1.20 4.54 0.06
CA LEU A 26 -0.06 3.87 0.42
C LEU A 26 -1.28 4.55 -0.22
N LYS A 27 -1.33 5.89 -0.16
CA LYS A 27 -2.40 6.67 -0.83
C LYS A 27 -2.37 6.54 -2.34
N ALA A 28 -1.19 6.54 -2.96
CA ALA A 28 -1.08 6.40 -4.40
C ALA A 28 -1.60 5.03 -4.86
N VAL A 29 -1.21 3.95 -4.17
CA VAL A 29 -1.68 2.60 -4.46
C VAL A 29 -3.21 2.49 -4.29
N ALA A 30 -3.74 2.95 -3.16
CA ALA A 30 -5.18 2.93 -2.89
C ALA A 30 -6.02 3.74 -3.90
N ASN A 31 -5.44 4.77 -4.51
CA ASN A 31 -6.11 5.58 -5.52
C ASN A 31 -5.82 5.13 -6.96
N GLY A 32 -5.02 4.07 -7.17
CA GLY A 32 -4.56 3.66 -8.50
C GLY A 32 -3.71 4.72 -9.22
N ALA A 33 -3.07 5.63 -8.47
CA ALA A 33 -2.25 6.71 -8.99
C ALA A 33 -0.78 6.28 -9.14
N THR A 34 -0.04 6.99 -9.98
CA THR A 34 1.38 6.72 -10.20
C THR A 34 2.20 6.87 -8.92
N ILE A 35 2.97 5.84 -8.59
CA ILE A 35 3.91 5.87 -7.49
C ILE A 35 5.08 6.79 -7.89
N GLY A 36 5.19 7.94 -7.22
CA GLY A 36 6.29 8.89 -7.44
C GLY A 36 7.62 8.39 -6.85
N ASP A 37 8.54 9.30 -6.56
CA ASP A 37 9.91 9.00 -6.09
C ASP A 37 9.99 7.97 -4.93
N LEU A 38 10.85 6.97 -5.11
CA LEU A 38 11.13 5.85 -4.19
C LEU A 38 12.57 5.83 -3.68
N THR A 39 13.43 6.75 -4.11
CA THR A 39 14.89 6.74 -3.84
C THR A 39 15.27 6.74 -2.35
N THR A 40 14.38 7.20 -1.48
CA THR A 40 14.59 7.30 -0.02
C THR A 40 14.08 6.08 0.76
N LEU A 41 13.47 5.12 0.06
CA LEU A 41 12.92 3.92 0.65
C LEU A 41 14.05 2.98 1.12
N GLU A 42 13.77 2.24 2.19
CA GLU A 42 14.68 1.22 2.72
C GLU A 42 14.63 -0.07 1.89
N ASP A 43 13.43 -0.48 1.49
CA ASP A 43 13.15 -1.75 0.81
C ASP A 43 12.06 -1.56 -0.25
N GLU A 44 12.46 -1.52 -1.52
CA GLU A 44 11.54 -1.37 -2.67
C GLU A 44 10.55 -2.53 -2.79
N ALA A 45 10.92 -3.73 -2.32
CA ALA A 45 10.02 -4.89 -2.35
C ALA A 45 8.77 -4.70 -1.49
N SER A 46 8.83 -3.81 -0.47
CA SER A 46 7.66 -3.46 0.33
C SER A 46 6.56 -2.78 -0.50
N VAL A 47 6.93 -2.05 -1.55
CA VAL A 47 5.96 -1.38 -2.44
C VAL A 47 5.24 -2.41 -3.30
N ASP A 48 5.98 -3.35 -3.88
CA ASP A 48 5.42 -4.42 -4.70
C ASP A 48 4.44 -5.30 -3.91
N GLU A 49 4.78 -5.61 -2.65
CA GLU A 49 3.89 -6.35 -1.75
C GLU A 49 2.56 -5.61 -1.53
N ILE A 50 2.62 -4.30 -1.27
CA ILE A 50 1.43 -3.49 -1.02
C ILE A 50 0.58 -3.36 -2.27
N VAL A 51 1.20 -3.19 -3.44
CA VAL A 51 0.49 -3.16 -4.72
C VAL A 51 -0.23 -4.49 -4.94
N ARG A 52 0.43 -5.63 -4.72
CA ARG A 52 -0.20 -6.95 -4.85
C ARG A 52 -1.37 -7.11 -3.88
N ALA A 53 -1.16 -6.81 -2.60
CA ALA A 53 -2.23 -6.88 -1.59
C ALA A 53 -3.44 -6.03 -1.98
N TYR A 54 -3.20 -4.84 -2.56
CA TYR A 54 -4.28 -3.99 -3.06
C TYR A 54 -4.98 -4.54 -4.30
N GLN A 55 -4.25 -5.18 -5.24
CA GLN A 55 -4.88 -5.84 -6.39
C GLN A 55 -5.72 -7.04 -5.97
N ASP A 56 -5.23 -7.83 -5.01
CA ASP A 56 -5.95 -8.99 -4.47
C ASP A 56 -7.24 -8.54 -3.76
N LEU A 57 -7.19 -7.42 -3.03
CA LEU A 57 -8.36 -6.76 -2.45
C LEU A 57 -9.38 -6.39 -3.52
N LYS A 58 -8.93 -5.62 -4.53
CA LYS A 58 -9.75 -5.18 -5.66
C LYS A 58 -10.44 -6.35 -6.35
N LYS A 59 -9.72 -7.45 -6.52
CA LYS A 59 -10.23 -8.67 -7.12
C LYS A 59 -11.25 -9.36 -6.22
N ALA A 60 -10.99 -9.46 -4.92
CA ALA A 60 -11.94 -10.04 -3.95
C ALA A 60 -13.23 -9.21 -3.84
N GLU A 61 -13.14 -7.88 -3.88
CA GLU A 61 -14.30 -6.98 -3.97
C GLU A 61 -15.12 -7.22 -5.25
N GLU A 62 -14.44 -7.40 -6.39
CA GLU A 62 -15.09 -7.67 -7.69
C GLU A 62 -15.74 -9.06 -7.74
N GLU A 63 -15.12 -10.09 -7.15
CA GLU A 63 -15.68 -11.45 -7.06
C GLU A 63 -16.86 -11.57 -6.09
N ALA A 64 -16.91 -10.71 -5.07
CA ALA A 64 -17.99 -10.68 -4.09
C ALA A 64 -19.23 -9.91 -4.58
N LYS A 65 -19.15 -9.26 -5.75
CA LYS A 65 -20.18 -8.40 -6.33
C LYS A 65 -21.00 -9.11 -7.41
#